data_AF-E9GPA0-F1
#
_entry.id   AF-E9GPA0-F1
#
_cell.length_a   1.000
_cell.length_b   1.000
_cell.length_c   1.000
_cell.angle_alpha   90.00
_cell.angle_beta   90.00
_cell.angle_gamma   90.00
#
_symmetry.space_group_name_H-M   'P 1'
#
loop_
_entity.id
_entity.type
_entity.pdbx_description
1 polymer ?
#
loop_
_entity_poly.entity_id
_entity_poly.type
_entity_poly.pdbx_seq_one_letter_code
_entity_poly.pdbx_strand_id
1 'polypeptide(L)' 'MNAVIAGWGTTSYGGSVSQKLLKANVTIQDNSICTSQYGSDFYGNAMLCASAPAKIPAK' A
#
# COMPACT_ATOMS: atom_id res chain seq x y z
N MET A 1 -2.23 2.09 12.65
CA MET A 1 -3.60 1.58 12.43
C MET A 1 -3.52 0.45 11.41
N ASN A 2 -4.21 -0.68 11.62
CA ASN A 2 -4.11 -1.85 10.74
C ASN A 2 -5.34 -1.97 9.83
N ALA A 3 -5.11 -2.41 8.60
CA ALA A 3 -6.15 -2.69 7.62
C ALA A 3 -5.87 -3.99 6.87
N VAL A 4 -6.90 -4.50 6.20
CA VAL A 4 -6.81 -5.68 5.34
C VAL A 4 -7.18 -5.27 3.93
N ILE A 5 -6.32 -5.57 2.97
CA ILE A 5 -6.62 -5.48 1.54
C ILE A 5 -6.86 -6.89 0.98
N ALA A 6 -7.70 -7.00 -0.05
CA ALA A 6 -7.96 -8.26 -0.72
C ALA A 6 -8.15 -8.07 -2.23
N GLY A 7 -7.76 -9.07 -3.02
CA GLY A 7 -7.93 -9.04 -4.48
C GLY A 7 -7.30 -10.22 -5.21
N TRP A 8 -7.42 -10.19 -6.54
CA TRP A 8 -6.87 -11.19 -7.47
C TRP A 8 -5.71 -10.64 -8.31
N GLY A 9 -5.16 -9.48 -7.96
CA GLY A 9 -4.11 -8.80 -8.71
C GLY A 9 -2.80 -9.59 -8.82
N THR A 10 -1.81 -8.99 -9.47
CA THR A 10 -0.49 -9.60 -9.60
C THR A 10 0.19 -9.73 -8.23
N THR A 11 0.92 -10.83 -8.01
CA THR A 11 1.66 -11.05 -6.76
C THR A 11 3.09 -10.50 -6.81
N SER A 12 3.51 -10.02 -7.97
CA SER A 12 4.78 -9.36 -8.24
C SER A 12 4.62 -8.35 -9.38
N TYR A 13 5.53 -7.39 -9.48
CA TYR A 13 5.52 -6.39 -10.55
C TYR A 13 5.65 -7.09 -11.92
N GLY A 14 4.72 -6.83 -12.83
CA GLY A 14 4.68 -7.46 -14.16
C GLY A 14 4.35 -8.97 -14.16
N GLY A 15 4.01 -9.56 -13.01
CA GLY A 15 3.67 -10.98 -12.90
C GLY A 15 2.25 -11.33 -13.37
N SER A 16 1.87 -12.60 -13.23
CA SER A 16 0.51 -13.07 -13.51
C SER A 16 -0.46 -12.73 -12.36
N VAL A 17 -1.73 -12.57 -12.70
CA VAL A 17 -2.83 -12.42 -11.72
C VAL A 17 -3.07 -13.71 -10.94
N SER A 18 -3.60 -13.57 -9.73
CA SER A 18 -3.94 -14.72 -8.89
C SER A 18 -5.26 -15.37 -9.32
N GLN A 19 -5.30 -16.70 -9.39
CA GLN A 19 -6.55 -17.47 -9.60
C GLN A 19 -7.40 -17.60 -8.33
N LYS A 20 -6.87 -17.21 -7.16
CA LYS A 20 -7.55 -17.27 -5.87
C LYS A 20 -7.62 -15.88 -5.26
N LEU A 21 -8.68 -15.61 -4.49
CA LEU A 21 -8.76 -14.39 -3.70
C LEU A 21 -7.65 -14.42 -2.64
N LEU A 22 -6.79 -13.41 -2.66
CA LEU A 22 -5.74 -13.24 -1.66
C LEU A 22 -6.07 -12.06 -0.75
N LYS A 23 -5.47 -12.06 0.44
CA LYS A 23 -5.54 -10.95 1.40
C LYS A 23 -4.17 -10.64 1.98
N ALA A 24 -3.96 -9.39 2.37
CA ALA A 24 -2.76 -8.95 3.07
C ALA A 24 -3.12 -7.98 4.20
N ASN A 25 -2.45 -8.15 5.35
CA ASN A 25 -2.49 -7.18 6.44
C ASN A 25 -1.50 -6.06 6.13
N VAL A 26 -1.96 -4.82 6.24
CA VAL A 26 -1.18 -3.61 5.99
C VAL A 26 -1.35 -2.62 7.12
N THR A 27 -0.38 -1.73 7.27
CA THR A 27 -0.43 -0.62 8.22
C THR A 27 -0.74 0.65 7.45
N ILE A 28 -1.81 1.35 7.82
CA ILE A 28 -2.12 2.68 7.30
C ILE A 28 -1.08 3.66 7.81
N GLN A 29 -0.52 4.44 6.89
CA GLN A 29 0.55 5.40 7.14
C GLN A 29 -0.01 6.81 7.27
N ASP A 30 0.73 7.65 7.99
CA ASP A 30 0.41 9.07 8.08
C ASP A 30 0.58 9.77 6.73
N ASN A 31 -0.26 10.79 6.48
CA ASN A 31 -0.21 11.58 5.26
C ASN A 31 1.17 12.22 5.03
N SER A 32 1.93 12.52 6.09
CA SER A 32 3.30 13.05 5.99
C SER A 32 4.26 12.05 5.33
N ILE A 33 4.15 10.75 5.66
CA ILE A 33 4.97 9.68 5.08
C ILE A 33 4.61 9.48 3.60
N CYS A 34 3.32 9.55 3.26
CA CYS A 34 2.87 9.52 1.88
C CYS A 34 3.41 10.72 1.09
N THR A 35 3.29 11.92 1.65
CA THR A 35 3.73 13.16 1.01
C THR A 35 5.24 13.15 0.78
N SER A 36 6.04 12.59 1.69
CA SER A 36 7.49 12.51 1.50
C SER A 36 7.90 11.56 0.36
N GLN A 37 7.08 10.54 0.05
CA GLN A 37 7.38 9.56 -0.99
C GLN A 37 6.81 9.93 -2.36
N TYR A 38 5.64 10.56 -2.38
CA TYR A 38 4.88 10.86 -3.60
C TYR A 38 4.81 12.36 -3.93
N GLY A 39 5.23 13.24 -3.04
CA GLY A 39 5.27 14.69 -3.29
C GLY A 39 3.90 15.26 -3.65
N SER A 40 3.87 16.03 -4.75
CA SER A 40 2.66 16.67 -5.29
C SER A 40 1.62 15.68 -5.82
N ASP A 41 1.98 14.41 -6.04
CA ASP A 41 1.05 13.41 -6.58
C ASP A 41 0.11 12.85 -5.50
N PHE A 42 0.38 13.15 -4.22
CA PHE A 42 -0.44 12.70 -3.10
C PHE A 42 -1.39 13.79 -2.59
N TYR A 43 -2.69 13.51 -2.69
CA TYR A 43 -3.75 14.39 -2.21
C TYR A 43 -4.35 13.84 -0.92
N GLY A 44 -3.78 14.23 0.23
CA GLY A 44 -4.12 13.65 1.55
C GLY A 44 -5.57 13.81 2.02
N ASN A 45 -6.38 14.63 1.34
CA ASN A 45 -7.82 14.77 1.60
C ASN A 45 -8.68 13.72 0.88
N ALA A 46 -8.12 13.03 -0.13
CA ALA A 46 -8.82 12.05 -0.96
C ALA A 46 -8.04 10.74 -1.12
N MET A 47 -6.86 10.63 -0.51
CA MET A 47 -5.95 9.49 -0.65
C MET A 47 -5.43 9.04 0.72
N LEU A 48 -5.03 7.77 0.78
CA LEU A 48 -4.33 7.15 1.92
C LEU A 48 -3.22 6.25 1.38
N CYS A 49 -2.17 6.01 2.17
CA CYS A 49 -1.19 4.97 1.87
C CYS A 49 -1.18 3.91 2.96
N ALA A 50 -0.79 2.71 2.57
CA ALA A 50 -0.54 1.62 3.49
C ALA A 50 0.69 0.83 3.03
N SER A 51 1.43 0.27 3.98
CA SER A 51 2.60 -0.56 3.70
C SER A 51 2.53 -1.89 4.45
N ALA A 52 3.29 -2.88 3.96
CA ALA A 52 3.43 -4.15 4.65
C ALA A 52 4.15 -3.94 6.01
N PRO A 53 3.81 -4.71 7.07
CA PRO A 53 4.33 -4.51 8.43
C PRO A 53 5.86 -4.56 8.58
N ALA A 54 6.61 -4.99 7.56
CA ALA A 54 8.08 -5.07 7.54
C ALA A 54 8.77 -4.09 6.57
N LYS A 55 8.02 -3.23 5.88
CA LYS A 55 8.57 -2.12 5.09
C LYS A 55 8.35 -0.81 5.84
N ILE A 56 9.15 -0.59 6.89
CA ILE A 56 9.40 0.75 7.43
C ILE A 56 10.18 1.52 6.35
N PRO A 57 9.90 2.82 6.11
CA PRO A 57 10.51 3.56 5.00
C PRO A 57 12.02 3.59 5.17
N ALA A 58 12.74 2.82 4.35
CA ALA A 58 14.12 3.12 4.06
C ALA A 58 14.12 4.37 3.19
N LYS A 59 14.85 5.38 3.66
CA LYS A 59 15.32 6.49 2.85
C LYS A 59 16.06 5.98 1.60
#